data_AF-V2WX14-F1
#
_entry.id   AF-V2WX14-F1
#
_cell.length_a   1.000
_cell.length_b   1.000
_cell.length_c   1.000
_cell.angle_alpha   90.00
_cell.angle_beta   90.00
_cell.angle_gamma   90.00
#
_symmetry.space_group_name_H-M   'P 1'
#
loop_
_entity.id
_entity.type
_entity.pdbx_description
1 polymer ?
#
loop_
_entity_poly.entity_id
_entity_poly.type
_entity_poly.pdbx_seq_one_letter_code
_entity_poly.pdbx_strand_id
1 'polypeptide(L)'
;MESFQVELGSCRGDIFQHLTLPSLTILQVVDSLYCDHPQLRRFISRSRPAITHLLLSSSTFSHEEVVATLALLPTITQLKLEGGLFQEWDPESMDGFLHRMTAGPELAEDFLLPNLMDLSLHFITQVKGRIGDVISMLESRRLAAHGLRQRLAVLRLIFWEASGSEEKLVRQRINVLRDGLDAQVMFI
;
A
#
# COMPACT_ATOMS: atom_id res chain seq x y z
N MET A 1 -10.14 -4.78 23.44
CA MET A 1 -9.06 -5.25 22.56
C MET A 1 -8.05 -4.13 22.52
N GLU A 2 -6.89 -4.32 23.14
CA GLU A 2 -5.87 -3.29 23.25
C GLU A 2 -5.15 -3.19 21.90
N SER A 3 -5.34 -2.09 21.18
CA SER A 3 -4.60 -1.79 19.96
C SER A 3 -3.29 -1.11 20.35
N PHE A 4 -2.17 -1.79 20.14
CA PHE A 4 -0.87 -1.14 20.22
C PHE A 4 -0.63 -0.38 18.91
N GLN A 5 -0.52 0.94 19.02
CA GLN A 5 -0.08 1.81 17.95
C GLN A 5 1.38 2.17 18.24
N VAL A 6 2.25 1.95 17.26
CA VAL A 6 3.64 2.40 17.33
C VAL A 6 3.84 3.36 16.18
N GLU A 7 4.23 4.59 16.53
CA GLU A 7 4.70 5.62 15.61
C GLU A 7 6.21 5.72 15.79
N LEU A 8 6.96 5.43 14.72
CA LEU A 8 8.42 5.45 14.75
C LEU A 8 8.92 6.62 13.91
N GLY A 9 9.28 7.71 14.59
CA GLY A 9 10.13 8.76 14.03
C GLY A 9 11.58 8.43 14.35
N SER A 10 12.34 7.92 13.38
CA SER A 10 13.77 7.64 13.59
C SER A 10 14.59 8.88 13.28
N CYS A 11 15.42 9.32 14.22
CA CYS A 11 16.48 10.30 13.94
C CYS A 11 17.88 9.70 14.09
N ARG A 12 18.04 8.51 14.71
CA ARG A 12 19.31 7.76 14.84
C ARG A 12 19.08 6.29 15.18
N GLY A 13 19.58 5.39 14.34
CA GLY A 13 19.62 3.94 14.58
C GLY A 13 18.30 3.24 14.28
N ASP A 14 18.39 2.01 13.77
CA ASP A 14 17.23 1.22 13.42
C ASP A 14 16.60 0.54 14.65
N ILE A 15 15.61 1.19 15.26
CA ILE A 15 14.87 0.66 16.42
C ILE A 15 14.24 -0.71 16.14
N PHE A 16 13.95 -1.03 14.87
CA PHE A 16 13.41 -2.32 14.49
C PHE A 16 14.35 -3.48 14.82
N GLN A 17 15.66 -3.26 14.96
CA GLN A 17 16.58 -4.33 15.34
C GLN A 17 16.40 -4.79 16.78
N HIS A 18 15.82 -3.96 17.66
CA HIS A 18 15.68 -4.24 19.10
C HIS A 18 14.26 -4.58 19.55
N LEU A 19 13.23 -4.31 18.73
CA LEU A 19 11.83 -4.48 19.12
C LEU A 19 11.26 -5.86 18.76
N THR A 20 10.56 -6.51 19.69
CA THR A 20 9.73 -7.67 19.37
C THR A 20 8.34 -7.43 19.91
N LEU A 21 7.36 -7.25 19.02
CA LEU A 21 6.01 -6.81 19.37
C LEU A 21 4.96 -7.77 18.76
N PRO A 22 4.81 -8.99 19.29
CA PRO A 22 3.93 -10.00 18.70
C PRO A 22 2.43 -9.63 18.75
N SER A 23 2.03 -8.80 19.72
CA SER A 23 0.65 -8.33 19.88
C SER A 23 0.32 -7.08 19.06
N LEU A 24 1.23 -6.61 18.19
CA LEU A 24 1.02 -5.42 17.40
C LEU A 24 -0.06 -5.65 16.34
N THR A 25 -1.03 -4.73 16.28
CA THR A 25 -2.14 -4.80 15.31
C THR A 25 -2.20 -3.58 14.38
N ILE A 26 -1.64 -2.44 14.83
CA ILE A 26 -1.56 -1.19 14.08
C ILE A 26 -0.10 -0.74 14.05
N LEU A 27 0.47 -0.60 12.86
CA LEU A 27 1.84 -0.11 12.68
C LEU A 27 1.84 1.13 11.81
N GLN A 28 2.46 2.20 12.29
CA GLN A 28 2.67 3.42 11.53
C GLN A 28 4.17 3.75 11.51
N VAL A 29 4.74 3.74 10.32
CA VAL A 29 6.14 4.11 10.11
C VAL A 29 6.13 5.41 9.34
N VAL A 30 6.50 6.48 10.03
CA VAL A 30 6.57 7.83 9.48
C VAL A 30 8.01 8.29 9.60
N ASP A 31 8.74 8.23 8.50
CA ASP A 31 10.11 8.70 8.47
C ASP A 31 10.12 10.19 8.09
N SER A 32 10.95 10.96 8.78
CA SER A 32 11.04 12.40 8.55
C SER A 32 12.34 12.83 7.87
N LEU A 33 13.41 12.02 7.94
CA LEU A 33 14.73 12.40 7.41
C LEU A 33 15.60 11.17 7.17
N TYR A 34 16.47 11.24 6.15
CA TYR A 34 17.52 10.31 5.69
C TYR A 34 18.18 9.41 6.76
N CYS A 35 17.44 8.49 7.34
CA CYS A 35 17.96 7.51 8.29
C CYS A 35 18.26 6.20 7.58
N ASP A 36 19.12 5.40 8.22
CA ASP A 36 19.47 4.05 7.79
C ASP A 36 18.23 3.25 7.39
N HIS A 37 18.33 2.45 6.33
CA HIS A 37 17.23 1.67 5.80
C HIS A 37 16.52 0.90 6.92
N PRO A 38 15.25 1.23 7.24
CA PRO A 38 14.51 0.58 8.32
C PRO A 38 14.40 -0.92 8.04
N GLN A 39 14.82 -1.79 8.97
CA GLN A 39 14.73 -3.26 8.83
C GLN A 39 13.32 -3.76 9.17
N LEU A 40 12.31 -3.13 8.58
CA LEU A 40 10.90 -3.40 8.81
C LEU A 40 10.58 -4.88 8.55
N ARG A 41 11.05 -5.43 7.42
CA ARG A 41 10.85 -6.85 7.09
C ARG A 41 11.39 -7.78 8.16
N ARG A 42 12.59 -7.49 8.71
CA ARG A 42 13.19 -8.32 9.77
C ARG A 42 12.38 -8.22 11.05
N PHE A 43 11.92 -7.02 11.42
CA PHE A 43 11.05 -6.84 12.57
C PHE A 43 9.73 -7.62 12.43
N ILE A 44 9.08 -7.55 11.26
CA ILE A 44 7.85 -8.30 10.98
C ILE A 44 8.11 -9.80 11.01
N SER A 45 9.19 -10.27 10.39
CA SER A 45 9.56 -11.69 10.37
C SER A 45 9.84 -12.24 11.78
N ARG A 46 10.50 -11.45 12.63
CA ARG A 46 10.82 -11.81 14.03
C ARG A 46 9.59 -11.76 14.93
N SER A 47 8.82 -10.67 14.87
CA SER A 47 7.68 -10.43 15.77
C SER A 47 6.45 -11.22 15.36
N ARG A 48 6.30 -11.54 14.06
CA ARG A 48 5.11 -12.15 13.44
C ARG A 48 3.78 -11.55 13.93
N PRO A 49 3.64 -10.22 13.92
CA PRO A 49 2.46 -9.57 14.45
C PRO A 49 1.25 -9.77 13.52
N ALA A 50 0.06 -9.87 14.09
CA ALA A 50 -1.20 -9.92 13.35
C ALA A 50 -1.65 -8.50 12.94
N ILE A 51 -0.82 -7.81 12.14
CA ILE A 51 -1.09 -6.44 11.72
C ILE A 51 -2.33 -6.42 10.80
N THR A 52 -3.26 -5.53 11.13
CA THR A 52 -4.48 -5.27 10.35
C THR A 52 -4.42 -3.90 9.69
N HIS A 53 -3.69 -2.94 10.29
CA HIS A 53 -3.56 -1.57 9.81
C HIS A 53 -2.09 -1.23 9.65
N LEU A 54 -1.69 -0.88 8.43
CA LEU A 54 -0.32 -0.49 8.11
C LEU A 54 -0.31 0.88 7.42
N LEU A 55 0.44 1.82 7.98
CA LEU A 55 0.79 3.09 7.35
C LEU A 55 2.30 3.14 7.14
N LEU A 56 2.73 3.32 5.89
CA LEU A 56 4.10 3.61 5.53
C LEU A 56 4.15 4.99 4.87
N SER A 57 4.78 5.93 5.56
CA SER A 57 5.02 7.29 5.10
C SER A 57 6.53 7.55 5.10
N SER A 58 7.20 7.16 4.01
CA SER A 58 8.65 7.33 3.87
C SER A 58 9.05 7.15 2.42
N SER A 59 10.07 7.87 1.98
CA SER A 59 10.74 7.69 0.68
C SER A 59 11.92 6.71 0.74
N THR A 60 12.30 6.22 1.93
CA THR A 60 13.53 5.41 2.12
C THR A 60 13.34 3.91 1.88
N PHE A 61 12.10 3.44 1.76
CA PHE A 61 11.81 2.03 1.48
C PHE A 61 11.94 1.72 -0.01
N SER A 62 12.77 0.72 -0.33
CA SER A 62 12.79 0.15 -1.68
C SER A 62 11.50 -0.62 -1.97
N HIS A 63 11.18 -0.75 -3.25
CA HIS A 63 10.09 -1.60 -3.72
C HIS A 63 10.15 -3.01 -3.15
N GLU A 64 11.32 -3.65 -3.21
CA GLU A 64 11.53 -5.02 -2.73
C GLU A 64 11.20 -5.14 -1.24
N GLU A 65 11.65 -4.18 -0.42
CA GLU A 65 11.39 -4.19 1.02
C GLU A 65 9.90 -4.04 1.33
N VAL A 66 9.18 -3.16 0.61
CA VAL A 66 7.73 -3.00 0.77
C VAL A 66 7.01 -4.28 0.36
N VAL A 67 7.27 -4.80 -0.83
CA VAL A 67 6.61 -6.02 -1.35
C VAL A 67 6.88 -7.22 -0.44
N ALA A 68 8.13 -7.43 -0.04
CA ALA A 68 8.50 -8.53 0.84
C ALA A 68 7.87 -8.39 2.23
N THR A 69 7.74 -7.16 2.75
CA THR A 69 7.05 -6.91 4.03
C THR A 69 5.56 -7.21 3.92
N LEU A 70 4.89 -6.73 2.86
CA LEU A 70 3.45 -6.96 2.65
C LEU A 70 3.14 -8.45 2.47
N ALA A 71 4.02 -9.20 1.84
CA ALA A 71 3.88 -10.65 1.69
C ALA A 71 3.86 -11.40 3.05
N LEU A 72 4.52 -10.84 4.07
CA LEU A 72 4.51 -11.41 5.43
C LEU A 72 3.25 -11.05 6.24
N LEU A 73 2.39 -10.17 5.72
CA LEU A 73 1.27 -9.57 6.44
C LEU A 73 -0.09 -9.87 5.77
N PRO A 74 -0.50 -11.15 5.68
CA PRO A 74 -1.76 -11.53 5.01
C PRO A 74 -3.01 -11.03 5.74
N THR A 75 -2.90 -10.59 6.99
CA THR A 75 -4.00 -10.09 7.83
C THR A 75 -4.33 -8.61 7.60
N ILE A 76 -3.57 -7.90 6.76
CA ILE A 76 -3.82 -6.47 6.51
C ILE A 76 -5.20 -6.30 5.88
N THR A 77 -5.98 -5.42 6.51
CA THR A 77 -7.26 -4.92 6.02
C THR A 77 -7.19 -3.45 5.61
N GLN A 78 -6.26 -2.69 6.17
CA GLN A 78 -6.07 -1.27 5.86
C GLN A 78 -4.61 -0.97 5.54
N LEU A 79 -4.37 -0.41 4.36
CA LEU A 79 -3.03 -0.04 3.88
C LEU A 79 -3.00 1.42 3.46
N LYS A 80 -2.05 2.18 4.00
CA LYS A 80 -1.73 3.53 3.55
C LYS A 80 -0.26 3.63 3.16
N LEU A 81 -0.01 4.00 1.91
CA LEU A 81 1.33 4.22 1.34
C LEU A 81 1.44 5.69 0.90
N GLU A 82 2.27 6.45 1.60
CA GLU A 82 2.44 7.90 1.41
C GLU A 82 3.89 8.37 1.63
N GLY A 83 4.11 9.69 1.72
CA GLY A 83 5.43 10.25 2.06
C GLY A 83 6.48 10.11 0.96
N GLY A 84 6.06 10.06 -0.31
CA GLY A 84 6.99 9.94 -1.44
C GLY A 84 7.53 8.53 -1.67
N LEU A 85 6.93 7.51 -1.07
CA LEU A 85 7.31 6.10 -1.24
C LEU A 85 7.52 5.70 -2.71
N PHE A 86 6.64 6.16 -3.59
CA PHE A 86 6.68 5.84 -5.01
C PHE A 86 7.61 6.74 -5.84
N GLN A 87 8.24 7.75 -5.25
CA GLN A 87 9.05 8.73 -5.98
C GLN A 87 10.35 8.13 -6.50
N GLU A 88 10.93 7.17 -5.78
CA GLU A 88 12.25 6.56 -6.06
C GLU A 88 12.16 5.19 -6.74
N TRP A 89 10.96 4.68 -7.00
CA TRP A 89 10.81 3.37 -7.64
C TRP A 89 11.17 3.47 -9.13
N ASP A 90 11.62 2.42 -9.77
CA ASP A 90 11.73 2.48 -11.24
C ASP A 90 10.40 2.02 -11.87
N PRO A 91 10.20 2.27 -13.18
CA PRO A 91 9.07 1.75 -13.95
C PRO A 91 8.79 0.26 -13.72
N GLU A 92 9.79 -0.61 -13.74
CA GLU A 92 9.61 -2.06 -13.59
C GLU A 92 9.17 -2.42 -12.17
N SER A 93 9.75 -1.77 -11.15
CA SER A 93 9.37 -1.88 -9.75
C SER A 93 7.89 -1.52 -9.55
N MET A 94 7.45 -0.39 -10.09
CA MET A 94 6.05 0.02 -10.01
C MET A 94 5.11 -0.99 -10.70
N ASP A 95 5.48 -1.50 -11.88
CA ASP A 95 4.67 -2.52 -12.59
C ASP A 95 4.58 -3.81 -11.78
N GLY A 96 5.71 -4.27 -11.21
CA GLY A 96 5.75 -5.45 -10.35
C GLY A 96 4.89 -5.28 -9.09
N PHE A 97 4.87 -4.08 -8.49
CA PHE A 97 3.99 -3.79 -7.36
C PHE A 97 2.51 -3.83 -7.75
N LEU A 98 2.12 -3.11 -8.81
CA LEU A 98 0.73 -3.07 -9.28
C LEU A 98 0.24 -4.46 -9.69
N HIS A 99 1.09 -5.23 -10.37
CA HIS A 99 0.80 -6.60 -10.77
C HIS A 99 0.51 -7.50 -9.56
N ARG A 100 1.38 -7.50 -8.54
CA ARG A 100 1.16 -8.28 -7.30
C ARG A 100 -0.04 -7.80 -6.50
N MET A 101 -0.39 -6.52 -6.61
CA MET A 101 -1.60 -5.96 -6.01
C MET A 101 -2.87 -6.24 -6.82
N THR A 102 -2.77 -6.78 -8.05
CA THR A 102 -3.91 -7.08 -8.92
C THR A 102 -4.40 -8.50 -8.69
N ALA A 103 -5.70 -8.67 -8.44
CA ALA A 103 -6.30 -10.00 -8.29
C ALA A 103 -6.50 -10.65 -9.66
N GLY A 104 -5.93 -11.83 -9.89
CA GLY A 104 -6.08 -12.58 -11.13
C GLY A 104 -6.29 -14.08 -10.91
N PRO A 105 -6.96 -14.79 -11.85
CA PRO A 105 -7.19 -16.23 -11.76
C PRO A 105 -5.92 -17.07 -11.87
N GLU A 106 -4.86 -16.54 -12.48
CA GLU A 106 -3.58 -17.23 -12.69
C GLU A 106 -2.54 -16.95 -11.58
N LEU A 107 -2.82 -16.05 -10.64
CA LEU A 107 -1.84 -15.48 -9.69
C LEU A 107 -2.16 -15.77 -8.23
N ALA A 108 -2.79 -16.92 -7.94
CA ALA A 108 -3.25 -17.24 -6.59
C ALA A 108 -2.12 -17.26 -5.54
N GLU A 109 -0.87 -17.54 -5.93
CA GLU A 109 0.27 -17.67 -5.01
C GLU A 109 1.04 -16.35 -4.76
N ASP A 110 0.94 -15.36 -5.67
CA ASP A 110 1.71 -14.10 -5.59
C ASP A 110 0.88 -12.85 -5.30
N PHE A 111 -0.44 -13.00 -5.13
CA PHE A 111 -1.35 -11.90 -4.85
C PHE A 111 -1.19 -11.35 -3.43
N LEU A 112 -0.83 -10.08 -3.32
CA LEU A 112 -0.66 -9.38 -2.05
C LEU A 112 -1.99 -8.96 -1.44
N LEU A 113 -2.07 -9.08 -0.11
CA LEU A 113 -3.12 -8.50 0.73
C LEU A 113 -4.55 -8.91 0.29
N PRO A 114 -4.90 -10.20 0.41
CA PRO A 114 -6.20 -10.70 -0.02
C PRO A 114 -7.39 -10.21 0.80
N ASN A 115 -7.14 -9.65 1.99
CA ASN A 115 -8.15 -9.13 2.90
C ASN A 115 -8.24 -7.60 2.90
N LEU A 116 -7.62 -6.93 1.93
CA LEU A 116 -7.58 -5.48 1.89
C LEU A 116 -8.97 -4.86 1.64
N MET A 117 -9.42 -4.02 2.56
CA MET A 117 -10.69 -3.30 2.50
C MET A 117 -10.53 -1.79 2.37
N ASP A 118 -9.46 -1.22 2.93
CA ASP A 118 -9.13 0.20 2.85
C ASP A 118 -7.74 0.37 2.22
N LEU A 119 -7.67 1.15 1.15
CA LEU A 119 -6.44 1.42 0.42
C LEU A 119 -6.26 2.93 0.20
N SER A 120 -5.14 3.45 0.67
CA SER A 120 -4.70 4.83 0.44
C SER A 120 -3.34 4.86 -0.24
N LEU A 121 -3.25 5.44 -1.44
CA LEU A 121 -2.02 5.52 -2.24
C LEU A 121 -1.74 6.97 -2.66
N HIS A 122 -0.54 7.47 -2.38
CA HIS A 122 -0.13 8.83 -2.74
C HIS A 122 1.01 8.81 -3.76
N PHE A 123 0.69 9.13 -5.01
CA PHE A 123 1.60 9.12 -6.14
C PHE A 123 2.12 10.54 -6.44
N ILE A 124 3.43 10.76 -6.31
CA ILE A 124 4.04 12.10 -6.48
C ILE A 124 4.50 12.36 -7.92
N THR A 125 5.14 11.41 -8.60
CA THR A 125 5.69 11.67 -9.96
C THR A 125 5.55 10.50 -10.93
N GLN A 126 5.47 9.28 -10.43
CA GLN A 126 5.72 8.08 -11.25
C GLN A 126 4.51 7.43 -11.91
N VAL A 127 3.32 8.01 -11.79
CA VAL A 127 2.10 7.39 -12.34
C VAL A 127 1.74 7.89 -13.73
N LYS A 128 2.51 8.80 -14.30
CA LYS A 128 2.29 9.32 -15.65
C LYS A 128 2.31 8.17 -16.67
N GLY A 129 1.22 8.02 -17.42
CA GLY A 129 1.03 6.93 -18.39
C GLY A 129 0.67 5.55 -17.79
N ARG A 130 0.60 5.41 -16.46
CA ARG A 130 0.33 4.14 -15.73
C ARG A 130 -1.00 4.12 -15.01
N ILE A 131 -1.78 5.17 -15.18
CA ILE A 131 -3.13 5.27 -14.60
C ILE A 131 -4.01 4.10 -15.02
N GLY A 132 -3.86 3.60 -16.24
CA GLY A 132 -4.57 2.40 -16.71
C GLY A 132 -4.32 1.18 -15.82
N ASP A 133 -3.07 0.96 -15.42
CA ASP A 133 -2.65 -0.17 -14.59
C ASP A 133 -3.14 -0.01 -13.15
N VAL A 134 -3.03 1.21 -12.60
CA VAL A 134 -3.59 1.53 -11.27
C VAL A 134 -5.10 1.26 -11.24
N ILE A 135 -5.84 1.70 -12.27
CA ILE A 135 -7.28 1.47 -12.35
C ILE A 135 -7.57 -0.04 -12.49
N SER A 136 -6.83 -0.76 -13.34
CA SER A 136 -7.02 -2.21 -13.54
C SER A 136 -6.81 -2.99 -12.24
N MET A 137 -5.79 -2.62 -11.47
CA MET A 137 -5.54 -3.17 -10.13
C MET A 137 -6.73 -2.94 -9.20
N LEU A 138 -7.29 -1.73 -9.17
CA LEU A 138 -8.45 -1.40 -8.33
C LEU A 138 -9.72 -2.17 -8.75
N GLU A 139 -9.95 -2.27 -10.06
CA GLU A 139 -11.09 -3.02 -10.62
C GLU A 139 -11.04 -4.49 -10.23
N SER A 140 -9.87 -5.10 -10.29
CA SER A 140 -9.67 -6.50 -9.90
C SER A 140 -10.05 -6.75 -8.43
N ARG A 141 -9.76 -5.79 -7.53
CA ARG A 141 -10.09 -5.88 -6.10
C ARG A 141 -11.55 -5.58 -5.80
N ARG A 142 -12.24 -4.84 -6.67
CA ARG A 142 -13.70 -4.65 -6.56
C ARG A 142 -14.44 -5.94 -6.90
N LEU A 143 -14.02 -6.62 -7.97
CA LEU A 143 -14.81 -7.69 -8.56
C LEU A 143 -14.79 -8.98 -7.77
N ALA A 144 -13.80 -9.21 -6.89
CA ALA A 144 -13.68 -10.31 -5.91
C ALA A 144 -14.54 -11.54 -6.25
N ALA A 145 -14.40 -12.02 -7.49
CA ALA A 145 -14.99 -13.25 -7.95
C ALA A 145 -14.13 -14.34 -7.34
N HIS A 146 -14.78 -15.36 -6.78
CA HIS A 146 -14.16 -16.52 -6.12
C HIS A 146 -13.90 -16.36 -4.61
N GLY A 147 -15.01 -16.35 -3.87
CA GLY A 147 -15.20 -17.34 -2.80
C GLY A 147 -14.83 -16.94 -1.38
N LEU A 148 -13.81 -16.10 -1.12
CA LEU A 148 -13.41 -15.80 0.26
C LEU A 148 -12.64 -14.47 0.46
N ARG A 149 -12.67 -13.52 -0.48
CA ARG A 149 -11.87 -12.28 -0.38
C ARG A 149 -12.75 -11.06 -0.10
N GLN A 150 -12.32 -10.24 0.86
CA GLN A 150 -13.01 -9.00 1.21
C GLN A 150 -12.94 -8.02 0.04
N ARG A 151 -14.05 -7.33 -0.20
CA ARG A 151 -14.16 -6.31 -1.25
C ARG A 151 -13.57 -5.00 -0.75
N LEU A 152 -12.82 -4.30 -1.61
CA LEU A 152 -12.37 -2.94 -1.32
C LEU A 152 -13.58 -2.01 -1.08
N ALA A 153 -13.63 -1.41 0.10
CA ALA A 153 -14.73 -0.57 0.59
C ALA A 153 -14.34 0.91 0.65
N VAL A 154 -13.08 1.22 0.92
CA VAL A 154 -12.54 2.59 0.99
C VAL A 154 -11.34 2.71 0.07
N LEU A 155 -11.30 3.79 -0.70
CA LEU A 155 -10.21 4.10 -1.61
C LEU A 155 -9.84 5.57 -1.52
N ARG A 156 -8.57 5.85 -1.27
CA ARG A 156 -8.00 7.21 -1.25
C ARG A 156 -6.84 7.26 -2.22
N LEU A 157 -6.95 8.09 -3.25
CA LEU A 157 -5.89 8.28 -4.25
C LEU A 157 -5.48 9.74 -4.27
N ILE A 158 -4.18 9.98 -4.18
CA ILE A 158 -3.60 11.31 -4.42
C ILE A 158 -2.66 11.19 -5.59
N PHE A 159 -2.89 11.99 -6.64
CA PHE A 159 -2.03 12.09 -7.80
C PHE A 159 -1.46 13.50 -7.87
N TRP A 160 -0.14 13.63 -7.91
CA TRP A 160 0.53 14.88 -8.20
C TRP A 160 0.87 14.94 -9.69
N GLU A 161 0.83 16.14 -10.27
CA GLU A 161 1.26 16.41 -11.66
C GLU A 161 0.52 15.59 -12.75
N ALA A 162 -0.69 15.11 -12.46
CA ALA A 162 -1.50 14.40 -13.45
C ALA A 162 -1.94 15.35 -14.57
N SER A 163 -1.91 14.89 -15.83
CA SER A 163 -2.45 15.66 -16.95
C SER A 163 -3.98 15.74 -16.89
N GLY A 164 -4.58 16.76 -17.54
CA GLY A 164 -6.05 16.91 -17.55
C GLY A 164 -6.80 15.71 -18.18
N SER A 165 -6.19 15.04 -19.15
CA SER A 165 -6.74 13.80 -19.74
C SER A 165 -6.70 12.63 -18.76
N GLU A 166 -5.63 12.53 -17.97
CA GLU A 166 -5.43 11.51 -16.95
C GLU A 166 -6.42 11.70 -15.79
N GLU A 167 -6.56 12.94 -15.31
CA GLU A 167 -7.57 13.29 -14.30
C GLU A 167 -8.97 12.89 -14.77
N LYS A 168 -9.33 13.23 -16.02
CA LYS A 168 -10.63 12.89 -16.58
C LYS A 168 -10.84 11.38 -16.62
N LEU A 169 -9.83 10.61 -17.05
CA LEU A 169 -9.90 9.16 -17.10
C LEU A 169 -10.09 8.54 -15.72
N VAL A 170 -9.28 8.96 -14.73
CA VAL A 170 -9.40 8.48 -13.34
C VAL A 170 -10.79 8.77 -12.80
N ARG A 171 -11.27 10.01 -12.93
CA ARG A 171 -12.61 10.38 -12.44
C ARG A 171 -13.70 9.56 -13.11
N GLN A 172 -13.64 9.37 -14.43
CA GLN A 172 -14.61 8.55 -15.16
C GLN A 172 -14.63 7.11 -14.64
N ARG A 173 -13.46 6.48 -14.51
CA ARG A 173 -13.35 5.08 -14.08
C ARG A 173 -13.74 4.90 -12.62
N ILE A 174 -13.28 5.78 -11.73
CA ILE A 174 -13.64 5.74 -10.30
C ILE A 174 -15.15 5.95 -10.10
N ASN A 175 -15.79 6.83 -10.87
CA ASN A 175 -17.24 7.00 -10.80
C ASN A 175 -18.00 5.71 -11.14
N VAL A 176 -17.50 4.90 -12.08
CA VAL A 176 -18.06 3.56 -12.37
C VAL A 176 -17.82 2.60 -11.19
N LEU A 177 -16.73 2.79 -10.43
CA LEU A 177 -16.36 1.96 -9.28
C LEU A 177 -17.11 2.27 -7.98
N ARG A 178 -17.77 3.43 -7.89
CA ARG A 178 -18.39 3.96 -6.66
C ARG A 178 -19.55 3.18 -6.08
N ASP A 179 -20.19 2.28 -6.84
CA ASP A 179 -21.32 1.50 -6.32
C ASP A 179 -20.86 0.51 -5.25
N GLY A 180 -20.86 0.96 -3.98
CA GLY A 180 -20.34 0.25 -2.80
C GLY A 180 -18.88 0.55 -2.44
N LEU A 181 -18.25 1.58 -3.04
CA LEU A 181 -16.88 2.01 -2.75
C LEU A 181 -16.88 3.49 -2.36
N ASP A 182 -16.44 3.81 -1.14
CA ASP A 182 -16.15 5.19 -0.72
C ASP A 182 -14.80 5.62 -1.30
N ALA A 183 -14.86 6.27 -2.48
CA ALA A 183 -13.70 6.69 -3.23
C ALA A 183 -13.47 8.20 -3.17
N GLN A 184 -12.30 8.58 -2.64
CA GLN A 184 -11.76 9.93 -2.61
C GLN A 184 -10.55 10.01 -3.52
N VAL A 185 -10.57 10.94 -4.47
CA VAL A 185 -9.47 11.15 -5.42
C VAL A 185 -9.12 12.63 -5.42
N MET A 186 -7.85 12.93 -5.14
CA MET A 186 -7.29 14.26 -5.15
C MET A 186 -6.21 14.36 -6.24
N PHE A 187 -6.21 15.49 -6.93
CA PHE A 187 -5.18 15.87 -7.90
C PHE A 187 -4.51 17.13 -7.36
N ILE A 188 -3.18 17.10 -7.26
CA ILE A 188 -2.34 18.17 -6.71
C ILE A 188 -1.42 18.70 -7.81
#